data_AF-D4CV52-F1
#
_entry.id   AF-D4CV52-F1
#
_cell.length_a   1.000
_cell.length_b   1.000
_cell.length_c   1.000
_cell.angle_alpha   90.00
_cell.angle_beta   90.00
_cell.angle_gamma   90.00
#
_symmetry.space_group_name_H-M   'P 1'
#
loop_
_entity.id
_entity.type
_entity.pdbx_description
1 polymer ?
#
loop_
_entity_poly.entity_id
_entity_poly.type
_entity_poly.pdbx_seq_one_letter_code
_entity_poly.pdbx_strand_id
1 'polypeptide(L)'
;MDIFVFLILKLFFLWAILTIFEVIVINSMKVSTFKYLKLLKFLEFFYVILTIISTDFYLYIRPKVFSYLIYSLLITIYFGILIYDFWKKKITKKDFIINFLYFFIDIALIVVLLYLMMILMSDFPSV
;
A
#
# COMPACT_ATOMS: atom_id res chain seq x y z
N MET A 1 -4.63 -26.94 -8.01
CA MET A 1 -5.28 -26.12 -6.96
C MET A 1 -4.37 -25.99 -5.72
N ASP A 2 -3.75 -27.06 -5.25
CA ASP A 2 -2.97 -27.06 -4.00
C ASP A 2 -1.68 -26.22 -4.01
N ILE A 3 -0.93 -26.22 -5.11
CA ILE A 3 0.31 -25.41 -5.23
C ILE A 3 0.00 -23.91 -5.23
N PHE A 4 -1.14 -23.54 -5.83
CA PHE A 4 -1.60 -22.14 -5.87
C PHE A 4 -2.00 -21.63 -4.48
N VAL A 5 -2.74 -22.46 -3.73
CA VAL A 5 -3.10 -22.17 -2.33
C VAL A 5 -1.84 -22.05 -1.46
N PHE A 6 -0.86 -22.93 -1.67
CA PHE A 6 0.42 -22.89 -0.96
C PHE A 6 1.22 -21.60 -1.26
N LEU A 7 1.20 -21.13 -2.52
CA LEU A 7 1.84 -19.89 -2.93
C LEU A 7 1.20 -18.67 -2.24
N ILE A 8 -0.14 -18.60 -2.26
CA ILE A 8 -0.91 -17.54 -1.61
C ILE A 8 -0.61 -17.49 -0.11
N LEU A 9 -0.51 -18.66 0.54
CA LEU A 9 -0.19 -18.75 1.96
C LEU A 9 1.19 -18.14 2.26
N LYS A 10 2.19 -18.44 1.43
CA LYS A 10 3.56 -17.91 1.59
C LYS A 10 3.63 -16.40 1.40
N LEU A 11 2.89 -15.87 0.42
CA LEU A 11 2.73 -14.43 0.19
C LEU A 11 2.04 -13.72 1.36
N PHE A 12 1.01 -14.35 1.93
CA PHE A 12 0.32 -13.82 3.11
C PHE A 12 1.24 -13.71 4.32
N PHE A 13 2.06 -14.74 4.58
CA PHE A 13 3.07 -14.68 5.65
C PHE A 13 4.13 -13.61 5.39
N LEU A 14 4.58 -13.44 4.15
CA LEU A 14 5.57 -12.42 3.80
C LEU A 14 5.01 -10.99 4.01
N TRP A 15 3.77 -10.75 3.61
CA TRP A 15 3.08 -9.48 3.83
C TRP A 15 2.86 -9.21 5.33
N ALA A 16 2.46 -10.23 6.11
CA ALA A 16 2.31 -10.11 7.56
C ALA A 16 3.63 -9.77 8.27
N ILE A 17 4.74 -10.42 7.89
CA ILE A 17 6.08 -10.13 8.43
C ILE A 17 6.51 -8.70 8.09
N LEU A 18 6.30 -8.28 6.84
CA LEU A 18 6.57 -6.90 6.40
C LEU A 18 5.79 -5.89 7.25
N THR A 19 4.50 -6.16 7.49
CA THR A 19 3.62 -5.30 8.28
C THR A 19 4.11 -5.18 9.73
N ILE A 20 4.56 -6.28 10.34
CA ILE A 20 5.10 -6.31 11.71
C ILE A 20 6.43 -5.56 11.77
N PHE A 21 7.34 -5.81 10.83
CA PHE A 21 8.62 -5.11 10.73
C PHE A 21 8.42 -3.60 10.64
N GLU A 22 7.50 -3.18 9.79
CA GLU A 22 7.16 -1.78 9.60
C GLU A 22 6.65 -1.14 10.90
N VAL A 23 5.74 -1.81 11.63
CA VAL A 23 5.23 -1.35 12.94
C VAL A 23 6.35 -1.24 13.98
N ILE A 24 7.28 -2.19 14.01
CA ILE A 24 8.43 -2.17 14.93
C ILE A 24 9.35 -1.00 14.61
N VAL A 25 9.69 -0.80 13.33
CA VAL A 25 10.54 0.32 12.88
C VAL A 25 9.89 1.66 13.24
N ILE A 26 8.58 1.81 12.99
CA ILE A 26 7.82 3.01 13.33
C ILE A 26 7.85 3.28 14.84
N ASN A 27 7.59 2.25 15.67
CA ASN A 27 7.57 2.40 17.11
C ASN A 27 8.96 2.76 17.67
N SER A 28 10.02 2.25 17.04
CA SER A 28 11.41 2.53 17.43
C SER A 28 11.82 3.99 17.18
N MET A 29 11.26 4.64 16.15
CA MET A 29 11.68 5.98 15.75
C MET A 29 11.13 7.10 16.67
N LYS A 30 10.23 6.81 17.64
CA LYS A 30 9.58 7.79 18.55
C LYS A 30 9.09 9.05 17.82
N VAL A 31 8.65 8.92 16.57
CA VAL A 31 8.26 10.07 15.75
C VAL A 31 6.80 10.40 16.04
N SER A 32 6.50 11.68 16.22
CA SER A 32 5.14 12.22 16.37
C SER A 32 4.26 12.05 15.11
N THR A 33 4.76 11.38 14.07
CA THR A 33 4.13 11.19 12.76
C THR A 33 3.15 10.03 12.69
N PHE A 34 2.79 9.42 13.82
CA PHE A 34 1.83 8.30 13.90
C PHE A 34 0.51 8.59 13.17
N LYS A 35 0.08 9.86 13.12
CA LYS A 35 -1.09 10.33 12.35
C LYS A 35 -0.98 10.00 10.86
N TYR A 36 0.17 10.25 10.23
CA TYR A 36 0.36 10.09 8.78
C TYR A 36 0.56 8.63 8.40
N LEU A 37 1.23 7.84 9.25
CA LEU A 37 1.35 6.40 9.06
C LEU A 37 0.01 5.69 9.21
N LYS A 38 -0.83 6.12 10.16
CA LYS A 38 -2.20 5.62 10.28
C LYS A 38 -3.04 5.94 9.04
N LEU A 39 -2.87 7.14 8.47
CA LEU A 39 -3.52 7.55 7.23
C LEU A 39 -3.02 6.72 6.03
N LEU A 40 -1.72 6.43 5.97
CA LEU A 40 -1.08 5.60 4.96
C LEU A 40 -1.63 4.16 4.97
N LYS A 41 -1.69 3.52 6.15
CA LYS A 41 -2.26 2.17 6.31
C LYS A 41 -3.76 2.12 6.00
N PHE A 42 -4.49 3.18 6.33
CA PHE A 42 -5.88 3.30 5.91
C PHE A 42 -6.00 3.35 4.38
N LEU A 43 -5.12 4.10 3.70
CA LEU A 43 -5.06 4.16 2.24
C LEU A 43 -4.80 2.78 1.62
N GLU A 44 -3.85 2.03 2.19
CA GLU A 44 -3.48 0.69 1.73
C GLU A 44 -4.66 -0.29 1.86
N PHE A 45 -5.29 -0.34 3.04
CA PHE A 45 -6.46 -1.20 3.26
C PHE A 45 -7.63 -0.81 2.35
N PHE A 46 -7.86 0.50 2.17
CA PHE A 46 -8.92 0.99 1.30
C PHE A 46 -8.68 0.63 -0.17
N TYR A 47 -7.42 0.66 -0.64
CA TYR A 47 -7.05 0.22 -1.99
C TYR A 47 -7.32 -1.27 -2.23
N VAL A 48 -7.02 -2.13 -1.26
CA VAL A 48 -7.31 -3.57 -1.36
C VAL A 48 -8.81 -3.80 -1.46
N ILE A 49 -9.62 -3.16 -0.61
CA ILE A 49 -11.09 -3.24 -0.69
C ILE A 49 -11.58 -2.74 -2.06
N LEU A 50 -11.07 -1.62 -2.54
CA LEU A 50 -11.46 -1.05 -3.83
C LEU A 50 -11.15 -2.01 -4.98
N THR A 51 -10.02 -2.69 -4.90
CA THR A 51 -9.58 -3.69 -5.89
C THR A 51 -10.49 -4.91 -5.89
N ILE A 52 -10.89 -5.41 -4.72
CA ILE A 52 -11.85 -6.52 -4.59
C ILE A 52 -13.21 -6.12 -5.16
N ILE A 53 -13.77 -4.99 -4.73
CA ILE A 53 -15.06 -4.49 -5.23
C ILE A 53 -15.01 -4.27 -6.74
N SER A 54 -13.91 -3.71 -7.27
CA SER A 54 -13.69 -3.50 -8.70
C SER A 54 -13.61 -4.81 -9.49
N THR A 55 -13.15 -5.89 -8.86
CA THR A 55 -13.09 -7.24 -9.45
C THR A 55 -14.48 -7.87 -9.54
N ASP A 56 -15.32 -7.74 -8.52
CA ASP A 56 -16.69 -8.26 -8.52
C ASP A 56 -17.64 -7.45 -9.43
N PHE A 57 -17.39 -6.15 -9.62
CA PHE A 57 -18.17 -5.25 -10.49
C PHE A 57 -17.85 -5.37 -12.00
N TYR A 58 -17.09 -6.38 -12.43
CA TYR A 58 -16.62 -6.56 -13.81
C TYR A 58 -17.73 -6.66 -14.87
N LEU A 59 -19.00 -6.78 -14.47
CA LEU A 59 -20.16 -6.99 -15.35
C LEU A 59 -20.85 -5.71 -15.87
N TYR A 60 -20.48 -4.48 -15.46
CA TYR A 60 -21.32 -3.31 -15.82
C TYR A 60 -20.59 -2.01 -16.24
N ILE A 61 -19.39 -1.70 -15.74
CA ILE A 61 -18.67 -0.43 -16.02
C ILE A 61 -17.17 -0.71 -16.06
N ARG A 62 -16.39 -0.04 -16.92
CA ARG A 62 -14.93 -0.19 -17.10
C ARG A 62 -14.16 0.04 -15.76
N PRO A 63 -13.94 -0.97 -14.90
CA PRO A 63 -13.72 -0.79 -13.46
C PRO A 63 -12.31 -0.29 -13.14
N LYS A 64 -11.33 -0.68 -13.97
CA LYS A 64 -9.92 -0.37 -13.78
C LYS A 64 -9.63 1.12 -13.76
N VAL A 65 -10.23 1.90 -14.67
CA VAL A 65 -9.95 3.34 -14.76
C VAL A 65 -10.49 4.06 -13.52
N PHE A 66 -11.64 3.63 -13.00
CA PHE A 66 -12.28 4.23 -11.83
C PHE A 66 -11.52 3.96 -10.53
N SER A 67 -11.00 2.73 -10.35
CA SER A 67 -10.20 2.39 -9.16
C SER A 67 -8.87 3.14 -9.12
N TYR A 68 -8.17 3.27 -10.26
CA TYR A 68 -6.98 4.11 -10.36
C TYR A 68 -7.27 5.58 -10.05
N LEU A 69 -8.40 6.11 -10.52
CA LEU A 69 -8.78 7.50 -10.31
C LEU A 69 -9.06 7.78 -8.83
N ILE A 70 -9.79 6.89 -8.14
CA ILE A 70 -10.03 7.00 -6.69
C ILE A 70 -8.71 6.90 -5.91
N TYR A 71 -7.84 5.95 -6.25
CA TYR A 71 -6.56 5.78 -5.57
C TYR A 71 -5.65 7.01 -5.76
N SER A 72 -5.59 7.56 -6.98
CA SER A 72 -4.87 8.81 -7.26
C SER A 72 -5.41 9.99 -6.44
N LEU A 73 -6.73 10.06 -6.25
CA LEU A 73 -7.38 11.10 -5.45
C LEU A 73 -7.01 10.95 -3.97
N LEU A 74 -7.02 9.72 -3.44
CA LEU A 74 -6.59 9.40 -2.08
C LEU A 74 -5.11 9.75 -1.81
N ILE A 75 -4.22 9.43 -2.76
CA ILE A 75 -2.80 9.83 -2.68
C ILE A 75 -2.67 11.36 -2.64
N THR A 76 -3.42 12.06 -3.49
CA THR A 76 -3.41 13.53 -3.53
C THR A 76 -3.88 14.13 -2.20
N ILE A 77 -4.89 13.55 -1.56
CA ILE A 77 -5.35 13.95 -0.22
C ILE A 77 -4.25 13.72 0.82
N TYR A 78 -3.58 12.56 0.81
CA TYR A 78 -2.46 12.26 1.71
C TYR A 78 -1.36 13.32 1.62
N PHE A 79 -0.87 13.61 0.40
CA PHE A 79 0.16 14.61 0.19
C PHE A 79 -0.32 16.03 0.49
N GLY A 80 -1.58 16.35 0.19
CA GLY A 80 -2.17 17.65 0.54
C GLY A 80 -2.14 17.90 2.05
N ILE A 81 -2.49 16.90 2.87
CA ILE A 81 -2.42 17.00 4.34
C ILE A 81 -0.96 17.14 4.80
N LEU A 82 -0.04 16.35 4.22
CA LEU A 82 1.39 16.38 4.57
C LEU A 82 2.01 17.77 4.28
N ILE A 83 1.76 18.32 3.10
CA ILE A 83 2.25 19.64 2.68
C ILE A 83 1.60 20.75 3.52
N TYR A 84 0.30 20.66 3.78
CA TYR A 84 -0.41 21.63 4.62
C TYR A 84 0.16 21.69 6.03
N ASP A 85 0.32 20.54 6.70
CA ASP A 85 0.85 20.50 8.06
C ASP A 85 2.34 20.91 8.10
N PHE A 86 3.11 20.67 7.03
CA PHE A 86 4.47 21.19 6.86
C PHE A 86 4.51 22.72 6.74
N TRP A 87 3.67 23.31 5.89
CA TRP A 87 3.55 24.77 5.76
C TRP A 87 3.08 25.44 7.05
N LYS A 88 2.16 24.81 7.78
CA LYS A 88 1.74 25.28 9.11
C LYS A 88 2.78 25.07 10.21
N LYS A 89 3.97 24.53 9.88
CA LYS A 89 5.07 24.23 10.82
C LYS A 89 4.66 23.29 11.97
N LYS A 90 3.64 22.46 11.75
CA LYS A 90 3.21 21.44 12.74
C LYS A 90 4.15 20.23 12.74
N ILE A 91 4.84 19.99 11.64
CA ILE A 91 5.84 18.92 11.49
C ILE A 91 7.19 19.51 11.08
N THR A 92 8.28 18.86 11.50
CA THR A 92 9.63 19.30 11.14
C THR A 92 10.02 18.85 9.72
N LYS A 93 11.10 19.43 9.17
CA LYS A 93 11.68 18.95 7.90
C LYS A 93 12.05 17.47 7.96
N LYS A 94 12.56 17.00 9.09
CA LYS A 94 12.92 15.59 9.30
C LYS A 94 11.68 14.69 9.22
N ASP A 95 10.61 15.07 9.91
CA ASP A 95 9.34 14.33 9.92
C ASP A 95 8.70 14.27 8.53
N PHE A 96 8.75 15.38 7.79
CA PHE A 96 8.27 15.45 6.41
C PHE A 96 9.03 14.46 5.51
N ILE A 97 10.37 14.46 5.57
CA ILE A 97 11.22 13.55 4.79
C ILE A 97 10.94 12.09 5.15
N ILE A 98 10.81 11.76 6.44
CA ILE A 98 10.54 10.39 6.88
C ILE A 98 9.20 9.90 6.32
N ASN A 99 8.12 10.68 6.46
CA ASN A 99 6.80 10.29 5.94
C ASN A 99 6.79 10.18 4.42
N PHE A 100 7.46 11.12 3.75
CA PHE A 100 7.60 11.09 2.30
C PHE A 100 8.32 9.81 1.85
N LEU A 101 9.46 9.48 2.45
CA LEU A 101 10.22 8.26 2.13
C LEU A 101 9.41 6.99 2.42
N TYR A 102 8.70 6.95 3.54
CA TYR A 102 7.83 5.82 3.91
C TYR A 102 6.78 5.53 2.85
N PHE A 103 6.13 6.56 2.31
CA PHE A 103 5.16 6.41 1.21
C PHE A 103 5.78 5.74 -0.03
N PHE A 104 7.00 6.11 -0.41
CA PHE A 104 7.69 5.48 -1.55
C PHE A 104 8.12 4.05 -1.26
N ILE A 105 8.57 3.76 -0.04
CA ILE A 105 8.94 2.40 0.37
C ILE A 105 7.72 1.48 0.30
N ASP A 106 6.56 1.92 0.78
CA ASP A 106 5.31 1.15 0.70
C ASP A 106 4.91 0.85 -0.75
N ILE A 107 4.93 1.86 -1.63
CA ILE A 107 4.64 1.65 -3.05
C ILE A 107 5.65 0.69 -3.68
N ALA A 108 6.94 0.86 -3.39
CA ALA A 108 7.97 -0.01 -3.94
C ALA A 108 7.78 -1.47 -3.49
N LEU A 109 7.41 -1.69 -2.22
CA LEU A 109 7.10 -3.02 -1.68
C LEU A 109 5.90 -3.64 -2.40
N ILE A 110 4.82 -2.89 -2.61
CA ILE A 110 3.64 -3.36 -3.35
C ILE A 110 4.04 -3.77 -4.78
N VAL A 111 4.80 -2.93 -5.48
CA VAL A 111 5.25 -3.20 -6.86
C VAL A 111 6.15 -4.44 -6.93
N VAL A 112 7.10 -4.57 -6.01
CA VAL A 112 8.00 -5.74 -5.93
C VAL A 112 7.20 -7.02 -5.66
N LEU A 113 6.23 -6.97 -4.76
CA LEU A 113 5.38 -8.12 -4.43
C LEU A 113 4.51 -8.55 -5.62
N LEU A 114 3.97 -7.58 -6.35
CA LEU A 114 3.17 -7.82 -7.55
C LEU A 114 4.02 -8.39 -8.70
N TYR A 115 5.24 -7.88 -8.87
CA TYR A 115 6.21 -8.40 -9.83
C TYR A 115 6.64 -9.83 -9.48
N LEU A 116 6.87 -10.13 -8.21
CA LEU A 116 7.15 -11.49 -7.73
C LEU A 116 5.98 -12.44 -8.04
N MET A 117 4.73 -12.01 -7.83
CA MET A 117 3.55 -12.80 -8.21
C MET A 117 3.52 -13.08 -9.71
N MET A 118 3.84 -12.10 -10.54
CA MET A 118 3.87 -12.25 -11.99
C MET A 118 4.90 -13.30 -12.44
N ILE A 119 6.12 -13.25 -11.89
CA ILE A 119 7.16 -14.26 -12.16
C ILE A 119 6.68 -15.64 -11.71
N LEU A 120 6.23 -15.76 -10.46
CA LEU A 120 5.78 -17.04 -9.90
C LEU A 120 4.62 -17.65 -10.67
N MET A 121 3.72 -16.83 -11.23
CA MET A 121 2.62 -17.30 -12.08
C MET A 121 3.06 -17.65 -13.50
N SER A 122 4.08 -16.97 -14.05
CA SER A 122 4.57 -17.23 -15.41
C SER A 122 5.26 -18.59 -15.59
N ASP A 123 5.77 -19.17 -14.50
CA ASP A 123 6.39 -20.51 -14.49
C ASP A 123 5.36 -21.66 -14.42
N PHE A 124 4.06 -21.36 -14.23
CA PHE A 124 3.00 -22.38 -14.29
C PHE A 124 2.51 -22.57 -15.73
N PRO A 125 2.44 -23.82 -16.24
CA PRO A 125 1.78 -24.07 -17.52
C PRO A 125 0.32 -23.65 -17.43
N SER A 126 -0.15 -22.90 -18.44
CA SER A 126 -1.57 -22.58 -18.61
C SER A 126 -2.33 -23.90 -18.82
N VAL A 127 -3.11 -24.29 -17.81
CA VAL A 127 -4.03 -25.45 -17.87
C VAL A 127 -5.24 -25.09 -18.72
#